data_AF-A0A1G8NWW7-F1
#
_entry.id   AF-A0A1G8NWW7-F1
#
_cell.length_a   1.000
_cell.length_b   1.000
_cell.length_c   1.000
_cell.angle_alpha   90.00
_cell.angle_beta   90.00
_cell.angle_gamma   90.00
#
_symmetry.space_group_name_H-M   'P 1'
#
loop_
_entity.id
_entity.type
_entity.pdbx_description
1 polymer ?
#
loop_
_entity_poly.entity_id
_entity_poly.type
_entity_poly.pdbx_seq_one_letter_code
_entity_poly.pdbx_strand_id
1 'polypeptide(L)' 'MTLIYFPKEFAIKIHDKILEISGGHGGIKDLGNIDSPLHHIQNDLYYPYIEDKLTHLVFCFNNSCL' A
#
# COMPACT_ATOMS: atom_id res chain seq x y z
N MET A 1 -0.42 21.68 -2.19
CA MET A 1 -1.07 20.88 -1.13
C MET A 1 0.01 20.00 -0.52
N THR A 2 0.21 20.04 0.79
CA THR A 2 1.23 19.20 1.43
C THR A 2 0.59 17.87 1.83
N LEU A 3 1.08 16.76 1.29
CA LEU A 3 0.62 15.42 1.66
C LEU A 3 1.51 14.84 2.76
N ILE A 4 0.90 14.14 3.71
CA ILE A 4 1.59 13.46 4.82
C ILE A 4 1.59 11.97 4.52
N TYR A 5 2.78 11.40 4.33
CA TYR A 5 2.97 9.97 4.08
C TYR A 5 3.26 9.24 5.38
N PHE A 6 2.75 8.02 5.50
CA PHE A 6 3.05 7.14 6.63
C PHE A 6 4.33 6.32 6.36
N PRO A 7 5.06 5.93 7.41
CA PRO A 7 6.24 5.09 7.27
C PRO A 7 5.85 3.68 6.81
N LYS A 8 6.72 3.03 6.04
CA LYS A 8 6.48 1.70 5.49
C LYS A 8 6.21 0.64 6.56
N GLU A 9 6.83 0.77 7.73
CA GLU A 9 6.64 -0.12 8.87
C GLU A 9 5.18 -0.10 9.35
N PHE A 10 4.51 1.06 9.26
CA PHE A 10 3.10 1.17 9.59
C PHE A 10 2.24 0.42 8.58
N ALA A 11 2.57 0.50 7.29
CA ALA A 11 1.88 -0.21 6.22
C ALA A 11 1.93 -1.73 6.42
N ILE A 12 3.12 -2.25 6.73
CA ILE A 12 3.37 -3.67 7.01
C ILE A 12 2.55 -4.11 8.23
N LYS A 13 2.61 -3.34 9.33
CA LYS A 13 1.85 -3.67 10.56
C LYS A 13 0.34 -3.70 10.33
N ILE A 14 -0.20 -2.78 9.54
CA ILE A 14 -1.63 -2.77 9.20
C ILE A 14 -1.98 -3.95 8.30
N HIS A 15 -1.13 -4.27 7.32
CA HIS A 15 -1.31 -5.42 6.46
C HIS A 15 -1.37 -6.73 7.27
N ASP A 16 -0.42 -6.95 8.18
CA ASP A 16 -0.40 -8.13 9.07
C ASP A 16 -1.66 -8.20 9.95
N LYS A 17 -2.11 -7.05 10.47
CA LYS A 17 -3.35 -6.96 11.26
C LYS A 17 -4.60 -7.28 10.42
N ILE A 18 -4.64 -6.87 9.15
CA ILE A 18 -5.74 -7.20 8.24
C ILE A 18 -5.79 -8.71 7.99
N LEU A 19 -4.63 -9.35 7.77
CA LEU A 19 -4.56 -10.81 7.63
C LEU A 19 -5.05 -11.54 8.89
N GLU A 20 -4.65 -11.08 10.07
CA GLU A 20 -5.08 -11.63 11.37
C GLU A 20 -6.62 -11.56 11.52
N ILE A 21 -7.24 -10.44 11.12
CA ILE A 21 -8.68 -10.22 11.27
C ILE A 21 -9.49 -10.94 10.18
N SER A 22 -9.02 -10.91 8.94
CA SER A 22 -9.79 -11.39 7.77
C SER A 22 -9.65 -12.90 7.52
N GLY A 23 -8.68 -13.58 8.15
CA GLY A 23 -8.48 -15.02 7.96
C GLY A 23 -7.99 -15.38 6.55
N GLY A 24 -7.25 -14.49 5.88
CA GLY A 24 -6.59 -14.74 4.61
C GLY A 24 -5.39 -15.70 4.74
N HIS A 25 -4.87 -16.22 3.61
CA HIS A 25 -3.64 -17.03 3.62
C HIS A 25 -2.50 -16.21 4.22
N GLY A 26 -2.02 -16.63 5.40
CA GLY A 26 -0.98 -15.94 6.14
C GLY A 26 0.34 -15.92 5.40
N GLY A 27 0.96 -14.74 5.36
CA GLY A 27 2.27 -14.51 4.77
C GLY A 27 2.22 -13.37 3.78
N ILE A 28 2.99 -12.31 4.03
CA ILE A 28 3.37 -11.35 3.00
C ILE A 28 4.05 -12.18 1.89
N LYS A 29 3.34 -12.43 0.77
CA LYS A 29 3.91 -13.18 -0.36
C LYS A 29 5.23 -12.56 -0.81
N ASP A 30 5.30 -11.23 -0.80
CA ASP A 30 6.50 -10.46 -1.11
C ASP A 30 6.44 -9.06 -0.49
N LEU A 31 7.43 -8.68 0.33
CA LEU A 31 7.52 -7.32 0.92
C LEU A 31 7.65 -6.24 -0.16
N GLY A 32 8.17 -6.59 -1.35
CA GLY A 32 8.26 -5.71 -2.50
C GLY A 32 6.89 -5.24 -3.00
N ASN A 33 5.83 -6.02 -2.76
CA ASN A 33 4.46 -5.64 -3.12
C ASN A 33 3.87 -4.52 -2.26
N ILE A 34 4.50 -4.20 -1.12
CA ILE A 34 4.13 -3.09 -0.23
C ILE A 34 5.08 -1.91 -0.47
N ASP A 35 6.39 -2.17 -0.56
CA ASP A 35 7.41 -1.11 -0.67
C ASP A 35 7.35 -0.37 -2.02
N SER A 36 7.14 -1.11 -3.12
CA SER A 36 7.06 -0.53 -4.48
C SER A 36 5.91 0.49 -4.65
N PRO A 37 4.64 0.17 -4.32
CA PRO A 37 3.56 1.14 -4.45
C PRO A 37 3.74 2.35 -3.52
N LEU A 38 4.27 2.17 -2.30
CA LEU A 38 4.55 3.28 -1.38
C LEU A 38 5.61 4.25 -1.93
N HIS A 39 6.58 3.74 -2.68
CA HIS A 39 7.56 4.57 -3.38
C HIS A 39 6.93 5.29 -4.58
N HIS A 40 6.13 4.57 -5.38
CA HIS A 40 5.54 5.10 -6.61
C HIS A 40 4.51 6.21 -6.37
N ILE A 41 3.69 6.13 -5.32
CA ILE A 41 2.68 7.17 -5.03
C ILE A 41 3.29 8.55 -4.73
N GLN A 42 4.60 8.61 -4.41
CA GLN A 42 5.30 9.88 -4.18
C GLN A 42 5.69 10.58 -5.48
N ASN A 43 5.56 9.91 -6.63
CA ASN A 43 5.80 10.52 -7.93
C ASN A 43 4.62 11.41 -8.35
N ASP A 44 4.71 12.71 -8.07
CA ASP A 44 3.68 13.69 -8.39
C ASP A 44 3.47 13.93 -9.89
N LEU A 45 4.43 13.56 -10.75
CA LEU A 45 4.26 13.65 -12.21
C LEU A 45 3.33 12.55 -12.73
N TYR A 46 3.33 11.40 -12.08
CA TYR A 46 2.49 10.26 -12.46
C TYR A 46 1.17 10.21 -11.69
N TYR A 47 1.19 10.67 -10.42
CA TYR A 47 0.01 10.76 -9.57
C TYR A 47 -0.19 12.20 -9.08
N PRO A 48 -0.76 13.09 -9.91
CA PRO A 48 -0.88 14.51 -9.61
C PRO A 48 -1.90 14.82 -8.53
N TYR A 49 -2.96 14.00 -8.40
CA TYR A 49 -4.03 14.20 -7.43
C TYR A 49 -4.06 13.10 -6.36
N ILE A 50 -4.71 13.41 -5.23
CA ILE A 50 -4.82 12.47 -4.11
C ILE A 50 -5.67 11.25 -4.49
N GLU A 51 -6.70 11.44 -5.32
CA GLU A 51 -7.52 10.38 -5.88
C GLU A 51 -6.70 9.37 -6.70
N ASP A 52 -5.73 9.83 -7.49
CA ASP A 52 -4.86 8.94 -8.27
C ASP A 52 -3.96 8.10 -7.36
N LYS A 53 -3.37 8.74 -6.34
CA LYS A 53 -2.51 8.08 -5.34
C LYS A 53 -3.30 7.03 -4.55
N LEU A 54 -4.53 7.37 -4.11
CA LEU A 54 -5.41 6.46 -3.37
C LEU A 54 -5.87 5.29 -4.23
N THR A 55 -6.28 5.55 -5.48
CA THR A 55 -6.71 4.50 -6.41
C THR A 55 -5.60 3.50 -6.66
N HIS A 56 -4.38 3.98 -6.91
CA HIS A 56 -3.22 3.12 -7.10
C HIS A 56 -2.92 2.28 -5.86
N LEU A 57 -2.96 2.90 -4.68
CA LEU A 57 -2.70 2.21 -3.42
C LEU A 57 -3.74 1.10 -3.18
N VAL A 58 -5.03 1.40 -3.29
CA VAL A 58 -6.12 0.40 -3.14
C VAL A 58 -5.96 -0.74 -4.15
N PHE A 59 -5.66 -0.42 -5.41
CA PHE A 59 -5.48 -1.43 -6.46
C PHE A 59 -4.30 -2.36 -6.18
N CYS A 60 -3.15 -1.81 -5.78
CA CYS A 60 -1.97 -2.59 -5.44
C CYS A 60 -2.24 -3.48 -4.23
N PHE A 61 -2.77 -2.95 -3.13
CA PHE A 61 -3.04 -3.78 -1.94
C PHE A 61 -4.11 -4.84 -2.16
N ASN A 62 -5.11 -4.58 -3.02
CA ASN A 62 -6.13 -5.58 -3.37
C ASN A 62 -5.57 -6.70 -4.27
N ASN A 63 -4.73 -6.38 -5.27
CA ASN A 63 -4.17 -7.39 -6.17
C ASN A 63 -2.96 -8.12 -5.61
N SER A 64 -2.15 -7.48 -4.77
CA SER A 64 -0.97 -8.09 -4.14
C SER A 64 -1.31 -9.16 -3.10
N CYS A 65 -2.56 -9.17 -2.61
CA CYS A 65 -3.07 -10.14 -1.65
C CYS A 65 -3.75 -11.36 -2.32
N LEU A 66 -3.99 -11.33 -3.63
CA LEU A 66 -4.43 -12.48 -4.44
C LEU A 66 -3.24 -13.37 -4.83
#